data_AF-A0A3A5LHB5-F1
#
_entry.id   AF-A0A3A5LHB5-F1
#
_cell.length_a   1.000
_cell.length_b   1.000
_cell.length_c   1.000
_cell.angle_alpha   90.00
_cell.angle_beta   90.00
_cell.angle_gamma   90.00
#
_symmetry.space_group_name_H-M   'P 1'
#
loop_
_entity.id
_entity.type
_entity.pdbx_description
1 polymer ?
#
loop_
_entity_poly.entity_id
_entity_poly.type
_entity_poly.pdbx_seq_one_letter_code
_entity_poly.pdbx_strand_id
1 'polypeptide(L)'
;MATYNAPKPRYSGWTWAKFIAARLLFPPIIWWDTLKLGMNHLLGEWAGEQVLPAQKREFSSVAVSDGTVSTYNDVENQLTCEKHTVITHDNAKLDTFEIKHGTQQNKAPKYQRYIINLVGNAMCYEDIIPEMQKDAKALQANVVGFNLRGVRQSQGKPKSKSDLVTDGIAQVQRLLDQGVSPQNITLKGHSLGAGIASLVAKHFHQLGQPINVFNSRSFSSITNFVVGQLRLKRNELGNPENGHTNTTGGIIAGWLLKPFIKLGVSLVKWEMNAGSAFNSIPEAYRDYIVVRTRKNSRHDSRDDITIPHYASIHNELSAERRKKKAALDKEINTLDKLIQSGDPLAKHQLLSAKEKLIEARERIKSDRKMEAAPQQNGHVTPWADLTNRSGKSARTFFREFVKRTAEDHAVQIAPNH
;
A
#
# COMPACT_ATOMS: atom_id res chain seq x y z
N MET A 1 -11.60 -14.28 23.20
CA MET A 1 -10.55 -13.53 22.46
C MET A 1 -9.25 -14.32 22.47
N ALA A 2 -8.67 -14.64 21.31
CA ALA A 2 -7.37 -15.30 21.24
C ALA A 2 -6.24 -14.26 21.28
N THR A 3 -5.17 -14.55 22.04
CA THR A 3 -3.97 -13.71 22.13
C THR A 3 -2.82 -14.37 21.40
N TYR A 4 -2.11 -13.63 20.54
CA TYR A 4 -0.91 -14.09 19.85
C TYR A 4 0.28 -13.20 20.21
N ASN A 5 1.44 -13.80 20.50
CA ASN A 5 2.68 -13.08 20.80
C ASN A 5 3.62 -13.20 19.60
N ALA A 6 3.82 -12.09 18.87
CA ALA A 6 4.64 -12.06 17.69
C ALA A 6 6.14 -12.12 18.07
N PRO A 7 6.94 -12.97 17.39
CA PRO A 7 8.37 -13.00 17.59
C PRO A 7 9.02 -11.71 17.07
N LYS A 8 10.27 -11.46 17.49
CA LYS A 8 11.08 -10.37 16.95
C LYS A 8 11.24 -10.54 15.43
N PRO A 9 11.03 -9.48 14.62
CA PRO A 9 11.21 -9.55 13.17
C PRO A 9 12.59 -10.07 12.80
N ARG A 10 12.64 -11.06 11.90
CA ARG A 10 13.88 -11.66 11.41
C ARG A 10 14.44 -10.80 10.28
N TYR A 11 15.77 -10.66 10.20
CA TYR A 11 16.44 -9.99 9.09
C TYR A 11 17.45 -10.95 8.48
N SER A 12 17.62 -10.91 7.15
CA SER A 12 18.62 -11.74 6.49
C SER A 12 20.04 -11.40 6.97
N GLY A 13 20.93 -12.40 7.01
CA GLY A 13 22.33 -12.22 7.44
C GLY A 13 23.05 -11.12 6.64
N TRP A 14 22.75 -10.99 5.35
CA TRP A 14 23.25 -9.91 4.51
C TRP A 14 22.79 -8.51 4.95
N THR A 15 21.55 -8.38 5.41
CA THR A 15 21.02 -7.11 5.94
C THR A 15 21.77 -6.74 7.22
N TRP A 16 22.01 -7.71 8.11
CA TRP A 16 22.81 -7.54 9.31
C TRP A 16 24.27 -7.17 9.00
N ALA A 17 24.91 -7.86 8.07
CA ALA A 17 26.28 -7.58 7.65
C ALA A 17 26.44 -6.15 7.14
N LYS A 18 25.51 -5.67 6.30
CA LYS A 18 25.48 -4.26 5.84
C LYS A 18 25.40 -3.27 6.99
N PHE A 19 24.56 -3.56 7.99
CA PHE A 19 24.41 -2.70 9.16
C PHE A 19 25.66 -2.65 10.05
N ILE A 20 26.35 -3.77 10.22
CA ILE A 20 27.55 -3.86 11.07
C ILE A 20 28.75 -3.26 10.35
N ALA A 21 29.01 -3.68 9.11
CA ALA A 21 30.18 -3.24 8.33
C ALA A 21 30.20 -1.72 8.13
N ALA A 22 29.05 -1.09 7.86
CA ALA A 22 28.97 0.36 7.70
C ALA A 22 29.36 1.11 8.98
N ARG A 23 29.01 0.60 10.16
CA ARG A 23 29.31 1.24 11.45
C ARG A 23 30.76 1.07 11.87
N LEU A 24 31.35 -0.08 11.56
CA LEU A 24 32.76 -0.35 11.86
C LEU A 24 33.69 0.48 10.95
N LEU A 25 33.37 0.62 9.67
CA LEU A 25 34.23 1.28 8.69
C LEU A 25 34.07 2.81 8.64
N PHE A 26 33.03 3.36 9.26
CA PHE A 26 32.76 4.80 9.19
C PHE A 26 32.19 5.33 10.52
N PRO A 27 33.07 5.67 11.49
CA PRO A 27 32.68 6.18 12.81
C PRO A 27 31.64 7.32 12.82
N PRO A 28 31.60 8.24 11.83
CA PRO A 28 30.53 9.23 11.77
C PRO A 28 29.10 8.64 11.68
N ILE A 29 28.93 7.40 11.19
CA ILE A 29 27.62 6.71 11.24
C ILE A 29 27.19 6.41 12.68
N ILE A 30 28.13 6.08 13.58
CA ILE A 30 27.83 5.83 14.99
C ILE A 30 27.34 7.14 15.63
N TRP A 31 28.07 8.25 15.41
CA TRP A 31 27.66 9.58 15.88
C TRP A 31 26.27 9.97 15.36
N TRP A 32 26.02 9.73 14.07
CA TRP A 32 24.73 9.97 13.45
C TRP A 32 23.60 9.12 14.04
N ASP A 33 23.87 7.85 14.35
CA ASP A 33 22.89 6.97 14.99
C ASP A 33 22.60 7.37 16.43
N THR A 34 23.62 7.78 17.19
CA THR A 34 23.45 8.34 18.55
C THR A 34 22.62 9.62 18.51
N LEU A 35 22.90 10.52 17.57
CA LEU A 35 22.12 11.73 17.37
C LEU A 35 20.65 11.40 17.05
N LYS A 36 20.40 10.45 16.14
CA LYS A 36 19.05 9.96 15.85
C LYS A 36 18.37 9.34 17.07
N LEU A 37 19.10 8.60 17.90
CA LEU A 37 18.54 8.03 19.13
C LEU A 37 18.11 9.14 20.09
N GLY A 38 18.96 10.13 20.34
CA GLY A 38 18.63 11.30 21.17
C GLY A 38 17.45 12.10 20.62
N MET A 39 17.50 12.49 19.34
CA MET A 39 16.43 13.25 18.69
C MET A 39 15.10 12.50 18.66
N ASN A 40 15.11 11.19 18.38
CA ASN A 40 13.91 10.36 18.40
C ASN A 40 13.36 10.18 19.82
N HIS A 41 14.22 10.10 20.83
CA HIS A 41 13.78 10.03 22.22
C HIS A 41 13.04 11.32 22.63
N LEU A 42 13.52 12.48 22.18
CA LEU A 42 12.93 13.78 22.48
C LEU A 42 11.66 14.08 21.65
N LEU A 43 11.69 13.80 20.34
CA LEU A 43 10.69 14.30 19.39
C LEU A 43 9.94 13.21 18.61
N GLY A 44 10.32 11.94 18.74
CA GLY A 44 9.78 10.85 17.94
C GLY A 44 8.28 10.62 18.16
N GLU A 45 7.82 10.72 19.43
CA GLU A 45 6.40 10.59 19.78
C GLU A 45 5.57 11.75 19.24
N TRP A 46 6.03 12.99 19.44
CA TRP A 46 5.40 14.19 18.88
C TRP A 46 5.27 14.08 17.34
N ALA A 47 6.34 13.67 16.66
CA ALA A 47 6.30 13.44 15.22
C ALA A 47 5.32 12.32 14.84
N GLY A 48 5.22 11.28 15.66
CA GLY A 48 4.25 10.19 15.49
C GLY A 48 2.81 10.66 15.57
N GLU A 49 2.48 11.59 16.46
CA GLU A 49 1.14 12.20 16.52
C GLU A 49 0.79 13.02 15.26
N GLN A 50 1.80 13.62 14.61
CA GLN A 50 1.61 14.35 13.34
C GLN A 50 1.46 13.40 12.15
N VAL A 51 2.23 12.30 12.13
CA VAL A 51 2.18 11.30 11.06
C VAL A 51 0.93 10.42 11.18
N LEU A 52 0.50 10.12 12.40
CA LEU A 52 -0.68 9.30 12.72
C LEU A 52 -1.61 10.03 13.72
N PRO A 53 -2.30 11.11 13.31
CA PRO A 53 -3.33 11.81 14.10
C PRO A 53 -4.50 10.94 14.55
N ALA A 54 -4.69 9.74 13.99
CA ALA A 54 -5.70 8.78 14.46
C ALA A 54 -5.55 8.49 15.97
N GLN A 55 -4.35 8.65 16.54
CA GLN A 55 -4.11 8.48 17.98
C GLN A 55 -4.91 9.46 18.86
N LYS A 56 -5.28 10.63 18.33
CA LYS A 56 -5.99 11.69 19.07
C LYS A 56 -7.45 11.84 18.65
N ARG A 57 -7.89 11.09 17.64
CA ARG A 57 -9.26 11.16 17.16
C ARG A 57 -10.17 10.34 18.06
N GLU A 58 -11.32 10.89 18.36
CA GLU A 58 -12.39 10.15 19.01
C GLU A 58 -13.15 9.35 17.95
N PHE A 59 -13.29 8.04 18.16
CA PHE A 59 -14.11 7.18 17.31
C PHE A 59 -15.15 6.40 18.15
N SER A 60 -15.58 6.97 19.28
CA SER A 60 -16.46 6.32 20.25
C SER A 60 -17.70 5.67 19.61
N SER A 61 -18.24 6.26 18.55
CA SER A 61 -19.42 5.78 17.80
C SER A 61 -19.23 4.49 17.00
N VAL A 62 -18.00 4.03 16.75
CA VAL A 62 -17.71 2.87 15.88
C VAL A 62 -16.99 1.72 16.61
N ALA A 63 -17.01 1.69 17.95
CA ALA A 63 -16.27 0.68 18.71
C ALA A 63 -16.84 -0.73 18.53
N VAL A 64 -15.97 -1.67 18.09
CA VAL A 64 -16.26 -3.10 18.13
C VAL A 64 -15.69 -3.69 19.41
N SER A 65 -16.55 -4.28 20.24
CA SER A 65 -16.19 -4.98 21.48
C SER A 65 -16.35 -6.49 21.28
N ASP A 66 -15.84 -7.29 22.22
CA ASP A 66 -16.08 -8.73 22.21
C ASP A 66 -17.57 -9.09 22.29
N GLY A 67 -18.38 -8.27 22.97
CA GLY A 67 -19.83 -8.46 23.05
C GLY A 67 -20.59 -8.03 21.80
N THR A 68 -19.98 -7.22 20.93
CA THR A 68 -20.62 -6.71 19.71
C THR A 68 -20.03 -7.26 18.42
N VAL A 69 -18.94 -8.03 18.47
CA VAL A 69 -18.30 -8.57 17.25
C VAL A 69 -19.23 -9.46 16.42
N SER A 70 -20.09 -10.24 17.08
CA SER A 70 -21.02 -11.16 16.43
C SER A 70 -22.16 -10.46 15.68
N THR A 71 -22.42 -9.18 15.96
CA THR A 71 -23.43 -8.39 15.21
C THR A 71 -22.98 -8.12 13.78
N TYR A 72 -21.70 -8.31 13.48
CA TYR A 72 -21.12 -8.22 12.14
C TYR A 72 -21.10 -9.56 11.40
N ASN A 73 -21.61 -10.65 12.01
CA ASN A 73 -21.80 -11.91 11.29
C ASN A 73 -22.84 -11.72 10.18
N ASP A 74 -22.61 -12.39 9.06
CA ASP A 74 -23.52 -12.36 7.91
C ASP A 74 -23.72 -13.81 7.46
N VAL A 75 -24.78 -14.42 8.00
CA VAL A 75 -25.09 -15.84 7.79
C VAL A 75 -25.40 -16.13 6.33
N GLU A 76 -26.10 -15.21 5.65
CA GLU A 76 -26.45 -15.34 4.23
C GLU A 76 -25.18 -15.42 3.37
N ASN A 77 -24.16 -14.65 3.72
CA ASN A 77 -22.89 -14.60 3.00
C ASN A 77 -21.79 -15.48 3.62
N GLN A 78 -22.14 -16.35 4.56
CA GLN A 78 -21.21 -17.26 5.26
C GLN A 78 -20.02 -16.53 5.90
N LEU A 79 -20.26 -15.35 6.46
CA LEU A 79 -19.24 -14.56 7.14
C LEU A 79 -19.39 -14.69 8.65
N THR A 80 -18.28 -15.01 9.31
CA THR A 80 -18.17 -15.03 10.77
C THR A 80 -17.09 -14.06 11.20
N CYS A 81 -17.33 -13.27 12.24
CA CYS A 81 -16.45 -12.22 12.71
C CYS A 81 -15.93 -12.53 14.11
N GLU A 82 -14.65 -12.31 14.35
CA GLU A 82 -14.00 -12.52 15.64
C GLU A 82 -12.94 -11.46 15.94
N LYS A 83 -12.62 -11.29 17.23
CA LYS A 83 -11.55 -10.40 17.70
C LYS A 83 -10.34 -11.19 18.19
N HIS A 84 -9.17 -10.63 17.93
CA HIS A 84 -7.89 -11.09 18.44
C HIS A 84 -7.10 -9.94 19.05
N THR A 85 -6.25 -10.28 20.02
CA THR A 85 -5.16 -9.40 20.45
C THR A 85 -3.85 -9.92 19.87
N VAL A 86 -3.15 -9.07 19.12
CA VAL A 86 -1.81 -9.36 18.62
C VAL A 86 -0.80 -8.54 19.41
N ILE A 87 0.03 -9.20 20.21
CA ILE A 87 1.09 -8.58 20.99
C ILE A 87 2.36 -8.59 20.15
N THR A 88 2.92 -7.42 19.85
CA THR A 88 4.18 -7.32 19.10
C THR A 88 5.36 -7.71 19.97
N HIS A 89 6.52 -7.98 19.35
CA HIS A 89 7.75 -8.33 20.07
C HIS A 89 8.24 -7.25 21.06
N ASP A 90 7.78 -6.01 20.89
CA ASP A 90 8.05 -4.87 21.77
C ASP A 90 6.85 -4.52 22.66
N ASN A 91 5.94 -5.48 22.87
CA ASN A 91 4.81 -5.46 23.80
C ASN A 91 3.68 -4.47 23.47
N ALA A 92 3.62 -3.91 22.25
CA ALA A 92 2.42 -3.20 21.81
C ALA A 92 1.28 -4.21 21.59
N LYS A 93 0.08 -3.91 22.08
CA LYS A 93 -1.10 -4.78 21.91
C LYS A 93 -1.96 -4.21 20.79
N LEU A 94 -2.17 -4.97 19.74
CA LEU A 94 -2.94 -4.54 18.57
C LEU A 94 -4.33 -5.14 18.61
N ASP A 95 -5.33 -4.27 18.54
CA ASP A 95 -6.71 -4.66 18.37
C ASP A 95 -6.96 -5.12 16.92
N THR A 96 -7.41 -6.36 16.78
CA THR A 96 -7.53 -7.05 15.49
C THR A 96 -8.93 -7.64 15.34
N PHE A 97 -9.55 -7.37 14.21
CA PHE A 97 -10.84 -7.90 13.79
C PHE A 97 -10.66 -8.76 12.54
N GLU A 98 -11.18 -9.97 12.58
CA GLU A 98 -11.05 -10.94 11.50
C GLU A 98 -12.44 -11.39 11.03
N ILE A 99 -12.65 -11.31 9.71
CA ILE A 99 -13.80 -11.86 9.01
C ILE A 99 -13.36 -13.16 8.36
N LYS A 100 -13.96 -14.27 8.77
CA LYS A 100 -13.76 -15.59 8.18
C LYS A 100 -14.89 -15.91 7.21
N HIS A 101 -14.52 -16.30 6.00
CA HIS A 101 -15.47 -16.76 4.99
C HIS A 101 -15.62 -18.29 5.06
N GLY A 102 -16.85 -18.80 5.00
CA GLY A 102 -17.17 -20.24 5.15
C GLY A 102 -16.33 -21.16 4.26
N THR A 103 -16.08 -20.76 3.01
CA THR A 103 -15.24 -21.52 2.06
C THR A 103 -13.77 -21.67 2.45
N GLN A 104 -13.31 -20.95 3.49
CA GLN A 104 -11.95 -21.07 4.02
C GLN A 104 -11.88 -21.96 5.26
N GLN A 105 -12.99 -22.18 5.98
CA GLN A 105 -13.01 -22.87 7.28
C GLN A 105 -12.50 -24.32 7.18
N ASN A 106 -12.89 -25.04 6.12
CA ASN A 106 -12.52 -26.45 5.91
C ASN A 106 -11.19 -26.62 5.16
N LYS A 107 -10.50 -25.53 4.80
CA LYS A 107 -9.21 -25.60 4.11
C LYS A 107 -8.09 -25.71 5.12
N ALA A 108 -7.11 -26.57 4.85
CA ALA A 108 -5.86 -26.56 5.59
C ALA A 108 -5.22 -25.15 5.53
N PRO A 109 -4.59 -24.65 6.61
CA PRO A 109 -4.10 -23.27 6.68
C PRO A 109 -3.28 -22.82 5.46
N LYS A 110 -2.39 -23.69 4.96
CA LYS A 110 -1.55 -23.41 3.78
C LYS A 110 -2.31 -23.06 2.50
N TYR A 111 -3.59 -23.43 2.40
CA TYR A 111 -4.48 -23.13 1.28
C TYR A 111 -5.50 -22.02 1.58
N GLN A 112 -5.56 -21.54 2.82
CA GLN A 112 -6.44 -20.43 3.18
C GLN A 112 -5.91 -19.14 2.57
N ARG A 113 -6.82 -18.24 2.20
CA ARG A 113 -6.51 -16.93 1.60
C ARG A 113 -6.88 -15.81 2.53
N TYR A 114 -5.98 -14.85 2.64
CA TYR A 114 -6.09 -13.73 3.57
C TYR A 114 -5.86 -12.39 2.90
N ILE A 115 -6.65 -11.39 3.29
CA ILE A 115 -6.46 -9.98 2.95
C ILE A 115 -6.28 -9.20 4.25
N ILE A 116 -5.12 -8.59 4.45
CA ILE A 116 -4.85 -7.74 5.62
C ILE A 116 -4.99 -6.28 5.20
N ASN A 117 -5.88 -5.54 5.85
CA ASN A 117 -6.12 -4.12 5.59
C ASN A 117 -5.20 -3.26 6.45
N LEU A 118 -4.49 -2.33 5.80
CA LEU A 118 -3.72 -1.28 6.46
C LEU A 118 -4.35 0.07 6.09
N VAL A 119 -5.02 0.69 7.07
CA VAL A 119 -5.83 1.89 6.87
C VAL A 119 -4.99 3.16 6.69
N GLY A 120 -5.65 4.19 6.17
CA GLY A 120 -5.02 5.47 5.89
C GLY A 120 -4.66 6.27 7.14
N ASN A 121 -4.04 7.42 6.91
CA ASN A 121 -3.84 8.37 7.99
C ASN A 121 -5.20 8.81 8.56
N ALA A 122 -5.28 8.97 9.88
CA ALA A 122 -6.46 9.46 10.59
C ALA A 122 -7.71 8.54 10.52
N MET A 123 -7.51 7.25 10.21
CA MET A 123 -8.53 6.21 10.13
C MET A 123 -8.25 5.10 11.15
N CYS A 124 -9.29 4.30 11.43
CA CYS A 124 -9.23 3.03 12.15
C CYS A 124 -9.83 1.90 11.29
N TYR A 125 -9.65 0.63 11.68
CA TYR A 125 -10.23 -0.47 10.88
C TYR A 125 -11.76 -0.47 10.93
N GLU A 126 -12.34 0.03 12.02
CA GLU A 126 -13.79 0.08 12.22
C GLU A 126 -14.47 0.92 11.13
N ASP A 127 -13.79 1.94 10.59
CA ASP A 127 -14.26 2.79 9.50
C ASP A 127 -14.47 2.02 8.18
N ILE A 128 -13.89 0.82 8.02
CA ILE A 128 -13.88 0.07 6.75
C ILE A 128 -14.44 -1.35 6.85
N ILE A 129 -15.12 -1.69 7.95
CA ILE A 129 -15.75 -3.02 8.10
C ILE A 129 -16.70 -3.36 6.94
N PRO A 130 -17.57 -2.44 6.46
CA PRO A 130 -18.43 -2.73 5.31
C PRO A 130 -17.65 -3.09 4.04
N GLU A 131 -16.52 -2.42 3.77
CA GLU A 131 -15.63 -2.74 2.66
C GLU A 131 -14.96 -4.09 2.85
N MET A 132 -14.54 -4.41 4.08
CA MET A 132 -13.94 -5.70 4.42
C MET A 132 -14.92 -6.85 4.18
N GLN A 133 -16.18 -6.73 4.61
CA GLN A 133 -17.24 -7.73 4.35
C GLN A 133 -17.49 -7.90 2.85
N LYS A 134 -17.58 -6.79 2.10
CA LYS A 134 -17.75 -6.82 0.64
C LYS A 134 -16.61 -7.56 -0.06
N ASP A 135 -15.37 -7.39 0.41
CA ASP A 135 -14.21 -8.10 -0.15
C ASP A 135 -14.16 -9.56 0.29
N ALA A 136 -14.48 -9.86 1.57
CA ALA A 136 -14.57 -11.23 2.07
C ALA A 136 -15.55 -12.07 1.24
N LYS A 137 -16.76 -11.54 1.02
CA LYS A 137 -17.81 -12.15 0.18
C LYS A 137 -17.34 -12.34 -1.27
N ALA A 138 -16.90 -11.26 -1.91
CA ALA A 138 -16.64 -11.29 -3.35
C ALA A 138 -15.38 -12.09 -3.73
N LEU A 139 -14.40 -12.16 -2.84
CA LEU A 139 -13.15 -12.88 -3.06
C LEU A 139 -13.13 -14.24 -2.36
N GLN A 140 -14.16 -14.54 -1.56
CA GLN A 140 -14.25 -15.76 -0.75
C GLN A 140 -12.96 -15.98 0.05
N ALA A 141 -12.52 -14.95 0.76
CA ALA A 141 -11.25 -14.91 1.48
C ALA A 141 -11.47 -14.43 2.91
N ASN A 142 -10.57 -14.81 3.82
CA ASN A 142 -10.53 -14.23 5.15
C ASN A 142 -9.99 -12.80 5.06
N VAL A 143 -10.54 -11.89 5.85
CA VAL A 143 -10.17 -10.46 5.82
C VAL A 143 -9.86 -9.99 7.23
N VAL A 144 -8.66 -9.44 7.40
CA VAL A 144 -8.16 -8.91 8.68
C VAL A 144 -8.16 -7.38 8.60
N GLY A 145 -8.72 -6.74 9.61
CA GLY A 145 -8.55 -5.33 9.91
C GLY A 145 -7.92 -5.21 11.29
N PHE A 146 -7.02 -4.25 11.47
CA PHE A 146 -6.40 -4.01 12.78
C PHE A 146 -6.07 -2.54 12.94
N ASN A 147 -6.02 -2.10 14.19
CA ASN A 147 -5.59 -0.76 14.55
C ASN A 147 -4.09 -0.74 14.82
N LEU A 148 -3.38 0.21 14.22
CA LEU A 148 -1.97 0.47 14.54
C LEU A 148 -1.83 0.85 16.02
N ARG A 149 -0.65 0.62 16.61
CA ARG A 149 -0.41 0.98 18.02
C ARG A 149 -0.77 2.44 18.30
N GLY A 150 -1.40 2.68 19.44
CA GLY A 150 -1.88 4.02 19.85
C GLY A 150 -3.17 4.47 19.19
N VAL A 151 -3.75 3.68 18.28
CA VAL A 151 -5.08 3.95 17.71
C VAL A 151 -6.10 3.08 18.43
N ARG A 152 -7.13 3.72 19.01
CA ARG A 152 -8.29 3.04 19.59
C ARG A 152 -7.93 2.04 20.69
N GLN A 153 -8.41 0.80 20.58
CA GLN A 153 -8.19 -0.25 21.55
C GLN A 153 -6.76 -0.84 21.45
N SER A 154 -5.98 -0.46 20.43
CA SER A 154 -4.57 -0.81 20.36
C SER A 154 -3.73 0.04 21.33
N GLN A 155 -2.84 -0.61 22.06
CA GLN A 155 -1.99 -0.02 23.07
C GLN A 155 -0.57 0.27 22.55
N GLY A 156 0.13 1.18 23.23
CA GLY A 156 1.46 1.64 22.85
C GLY A 156 1.41 2.98 22.11
N LYS A 157 2.60 3.53 21.79
CA LYS A 157 2.74 4.77 21.01
C LYS A 157 3.85 4.60 19.99
N PRO A 158 3.62 4.91 18.72
CA PRO A 158 4.67 4.85 17.72
C PRO A 158 5.61 6.03 17.88
N LYS A 159 6.90 5.74 18.05
CA LYS A 159 7.99 6.71 18.11
C LYS A 159 8.76 6.79 16.80
N SER A 160 8.62 5.78 15.94
CA SER A 160 9.27 5.71 14.65
C SER A 160 8.40 5.00 13.61
N LYS A 161 8.78 5.09 12.33
CA LYS A 161 8.14 4.29 11.28
C LYS A 161 8.26 2.78 11.53
N SER A 162 9.34 2.34 12.19
CA SER A 162 9.64 0.91 12.39
C SER A 162 8.62 0.28 13.32
N ASP A 163 8.04 1.06 14.22
CA ASP A 163 7.01 0.63 15.15
C ASP A 163 5.74 0.27 14.37
N LEU A 164 5.32 1.14 13.44
CA LEU A 164 4.16 0.88 12.57
C LEU A 164 4.39 -0.29 11.61
N VAL A 165 5.63 -0.45 11.10
CA VAL A 165 5.99 -1.60 10.26
C VAL A 165 5.99 -2.89 11.07
N THR A 166 6.44 -2.83 12.34
CA THR A 166 6.41 -3.96 13.27
C THR A 166 4.97 -4.43 13.50
N ASP A 167 4.02 -3.50 13.61
CA ASP A 167 2.60 -3.85 13.76
C ASP A 167 2.09 -4.67 12.57
N GLY A 168 2.39 -4.23 11.35
CA GLY A 168 2.04 -4.97 10.14
C GLY A 168 2.77 -6.31 9.99
N ILE A 169 4.05 -6.39 10.40
CA ILE A 169 4.80 -7.65 10.41
C ILE A 169 4.16 -8.65 11.39
N ALA A 170 3.75 -8.20 12.58
CA ALA A 170 3.11 -9.07 13.58
C ALA A 170 1.82 -9.71 13.06
N GLN A 171 1.02 -8.95 12.29
CA GLN A 171 -0.20 -9.47 11.68
C GLN A 171 0.08 -10.55 10.63
N VAL A 172 1.09 -10.35 9.77
CA VAL A 172 1.48 -11.37 8.79
C VAL A 172 2.08 -12.59 9.49
N GLN A 173 2.97 -12.38 10.46
CA GLN A 173 3.65 -13.46 11.17
C GLN A 173 2.67 -14.36 11.92
N ARG A 174 1.59 -13.80 12.49
CA ARG A 174 0.49 -14.57 13.08
C ARG A 174 -0.06 -15.62 12.11
N LEU A 175 -0.32 -15.22 10.86
CA LEU A 175 -0.87 -16.11 9.84
C LEU A 175 0.17 -17.13 9.36
N LEU A 176 1.43 -16.71 9.20
CA LEU A 176 2.51 -17.63 8.83
C LEU A 176 2.73 -18.70 9.90
N ASP A 177 2.68 -18.35 11.19
CA ASP A 177 2.81 -19.29 12.30
C ASP A 177 1.63 -20.27 12.39
N GLN A 178 0.45 -19.87 11.89
CA GLN A 178 -0.70 -20.75 11.71
C GLN A 178 -0.57 -21.69 10.49
N GLY A 179 0.50 -21.54 9.70
CA GLY A 179 0.78 -22.35 8.51
C GLY A 179 0.16 -21.81 7.22
N VAL A 180 -0.32 -20.57 7.19
CA VAL A 180 -0.79 -19.92 5.95
C VAL A 180 0.39 -19.68 5.01
N SER A 181 0.23 -20.03 3.74
CA SER A 181 1.28 -19.79 2.73
C SER A 181 1.42 -18.28 2.46
N PRO A 182 2.64 -17.72 2.39
CA PRO A 182 2.83 -16.29 2.18
C PRO A 182 2.20 -15.79 0.87
N GLN A 183 2.20 -16.60 -0.18
CA GLN A 183 1.61 -16.29 -1.48
C GLN A 183 0.08 -16.12 -1.43
N ASN A 184 -0.57 -16.65 -0.39
CA ASN A 184 -2.01 -16.55 -0.17
C ASN A 184 -2.40 -15.34 0.70
N ILE A 185 -1.41 -14.52 1.10
CA ILE A 185 -1.62 -13.31 1.91
C ILE A 185 -1.50 -12.08 0.99
N THR A 186 -2.53 -11.23 1.03
CA THR A 186 -2.53 -9.92 0.34
C THR A 186 -2.60 -8.78 1.34
N LEU A 187 -1.63 -7.87 1.27
CA LEU A 187 -1.68 -6.60 2.00
C LEU A 187 -2.42 -5.56 1.17
N LYS A 188 -3.60 -5.15 1.62
CA LYS A 188 -4.39 -4.06 1.02
C LYS A 188 -4.17 -2.80 1.83
N GLY A 189 -3.37 -1.88 1.30
CA GLY A 189 -3.05 -0.63 1.98
C GLY A 189 -3.70 0.59 1.34
N HIS A 190 -4.03 1.58 2.16
CA HIS A 190 -4.46 2.91 1.70
C HIS A 190 -3.61 4.01 2.33
N SER A 191 -3.23 5.04 1.56
CA SER A 191 -2.53 6.23 2.08
C SER A 191 -1.29 5.87 2.90
N LEU A 192 -1.20 6.26 4.18
CA LEU A 192 -0.13 5.84 5.10
C LEU A 192 -0.03 4.32 5.24
N GLY A 193 -1.14 3.61 5.42
CA GLY A 193 -1.19 2.16 5.50
C GLY A 193 -0.64 1.46 4.26
N ALA A 194 -0.80 2.04 3.07
CA ALA A 194 -0.14 1.54 1.86
C ALA A 194 1.38 1.70 1.86
N GLY A 195 1.90 2.77 2.49
CA GLY A 195 3.33 2.94 2.69
C GLY A 195 3.89 1.88 3.63
N ILE A 196 3.18 1.61 4.74
CA ILE A 196 3.49 0.55 5.70
C ILE A 196 3.43 -0.82 5.01
N ALA A 197 2.34 -1.11 4.28
CA ALA A 197 2.16 -2.38 3.55
C ALA A 197 3.31 -2.67 2.59
N SER A 198 3.81 -1.64 1.90
CA SER A 198 4.95 -1.77 0.98
C SER A 198 6.25 -2.13 1.71
N LEU A 199 6.46 -1.61 2.93
CA LEU A 199 7.61 -1.95 3.76
C LEU A 199 7.49 -3.35 4.38
N VAL A 200 6.30 -3.74 4.81
CA VAL A 200 6.01 -5.09 5.33
C VAL A 200 6.23 -6.12 4.22
N ALA A 201 5.68 -5.90 3.02
CA ALA A 201 5.90 -6.79 1.89
C ALA A 201 7.38 -6.90 1.50
N LYS A 202 8.11 -5.78 1.44
CA LYS A 202 9.56 -5.82 1.25
C LYS A 202 10.27 -6.71 2.27
N HIS A 203 9.91 -6.59 3.55
CA HIS A 203 10.51 -7.39 4.63
C HIS A 203 10.36 -8.90 4.35
N PHE A 204 9.15 -9.36 4.07
CA PHE A 204 8.91 -10.78 3.81
C PHE A 204 9.52 -11.29 2.50
N HIS A 205 9.55 -10.47 1.44
CA HIS A 205 10.27 -10.80 0.21
C HIS A 205 11.78 -10.98 0.45
N GLN A 206 12.39 -10.17 1.34
CA GLN A 206 13.80 -10.33 1.73
C GLN A 206 14.07 -11.62 2.54
N LEU A 207 13.03 -12.22 3.11
CA LEU A 207 13.09 -13.51 3.82
C LEU A 207 12.74 -14.70 2.91
N GLY A 208 12.50 -14.48 1.61
CA GLY A 208 12.06 -15.54 0.70
C GLY A 208 10.60 -15.95 0.90
N GLN A 209 9.79 -15.10 1.54
CA GLN A 209 8.36 -15.33 1.80
C GLN A 209 7.56 -14.32 0.97
N PRO A 210 7.30 -14.58 -0.31
CA PRO A 210 6.70 -13.58 -1.19
C PRO A 210 5.22 -13.39 -0.84
N ILE A 211 4.87 -12.18 -0.40
CA ILE A 211 3.49 -11.75 -0.12
C ILE A 211 3.02 -10.72 -1.13
N ASN A 212 1.71 -10.66 -1.36
CA ASN A 212 1.11 -9.71 -2.30
C ASN A 212 0.89 -8.35 -1.65
N VAL A 213 1.02 -7.27 -2.43
CA VAL A 213 0.71 -5.92 -1.96
C VAL A 213 -0.09 -5.13 -2.99
N PHE A 214 -1.22 -4.57 -2.53
CA PHE A 214 -2.00 -3.62 -3.29
C PHE A 214 -1.93 -2.25 -2.63
N ASN A 215 -1.32 -1.28 -3.32
CA ASN A 215 -1.07 0.05 -2.81
C ASN A 215 -2.08 1.06 -3.36
N SER A 216 -2.94 1.63 -2.52
CA SER A 216 -3.91 2.65 -2.93
C SER A 216 -3.55 4.04 -2.44
N ARG A 217 -3.34 4.96 -3.38
CA ARG A 217 -3.23 6.41 -3.12
C ARG A 217 -2.18 6.74 -2.05
N SER A 218 -0.97 6.19 -2.21
CA SER A 218 0.14 6.38 -1.27
C SER A 218 1.28 7.23 -1.84
N PHE A 219 2.19 7.60 -0.95
CA PHE A 219 3.36 8.43 -1.23
C PHE A 219 4.63 7.62 -1.49
N SER A 220 5.62 8.24 -2.11
CA SER A 220 6.95 7.70 -2.40
C SER A 220 7.84 7.79 -1.17
N SER A 221 7.87 8.95 -0.50
CA SER A 221 8.39 9.08 0.86
C SER A 221 7.74 10.20 1.66
N ILE A 222 7.91 10.22 2.99
CA ILE A 222 7.44 11.32 3.85
C ILE A 222 8.11 12.63 3.44
N THR A 223 9.42 12.62 3.21
CA THR A 223 10.14 13.79 2.67
C THR A 223 9.48 14.32 1.39
N ASN A 224 9.22 13.45 0.42
CA ASN A 224 8.58 13.87 -0.84
C ASN A 224 7.13 14.31 -0.64
N PHE A 225 6.40 13.72 0.31
CA PHE A 225 5.06 14.15 0.70
C PHE A 225 5.05 15.59 1.24
N VAL A 226 5.90 15.91 2.21
CA VAL A 226 6.00 17.27 2.78
C VAL A 226 6.42 18.26 1.70
N VAL A 227 7.47 17.96 0.93
CA VAL A 227 7.91 18.79 -0.20
C VAL A 227 6.79 18.95 -1.23
N GLY A 228 6.05 17.89 -1.53
CA GLY A 228 4.91 17.93 -2.43
C GLY A 228 3.83 18.90 -1.96
N GLN A 229 3.51 18.90 -0.66
CA GLN A 229 2.52 19.81 -0.07
C GLN A 229 2.94 21.28 -0.11
N LEU A 230 4.25 21.56 -0.02
CA LEU A 230 4.79 22.92 -0.18
C LEU A 230 4.74 23.42 -1.63
N ARG A 231 4.78 22.50 -2.60
CA ARG A 231 4.79 22.85 -4.03
C ARG A 231 3.41 23.20 -4.58
N LEU A 232 2.35 22.69 -3.98
CA LEU A 232 1.00 22.79 -4.51
C LEU A 232 0.49 24.24 -4.51
N LYS A 233 -0.23 24.59 -5.57
CA LYS A 233 -1.02 25.82 -5.62
C LYS A 233 -2.16 25.75 -4.59
N ARG A 234 -2.34 26.84 -3.86
CA ARG A 234 -3.36 26.99 -2.82
C ARG A 234 -4.43 27.99 -3.28
N ASN A 235 -5.67 27.73 -2.91
CA ASN A 235 -6.79 28.65 -3.12
C ASN A 235 -6.76 29.80 -2.10
N GLU A 236 -7.74 30.70 -2.18
CA GLU A 236 -7.89 31.86 -1.28
C GLU A 236 -7.98 31.48 0.20
N LEU A 237 -8.45 30.26 0.50
CA LEU A 237 -8.55 29.71 1.85
C LEU A 237 -7.27 28.98 2.30
N GLY A 238 -6.19 29.05 1.52
CA GLY A 238 -4.93 28.39 1.81
C GLY A 238 -4.95 26.88 1.62
N ASN A 239 -6.01 26.30 1.05
CA ASN A 239 -6.12 24.85 0.81
C ASN A 239 -5.55 24.46 -0.56
N PRO A 240 -4.92 23.28 -0.71
CA PRO A 240 -4.46 22.81 -2.02
C PRO A 240 -5.61 22.74 -3.04
N GLU A 241 -5.43 23.32 -4.23
CA GLU A 241 -6.50 23.43 -5.23
C GLU A 241 -6.90 22.07 -5.81
N ASN A 242 -5.93 21.33 -6.37
CA ASN A 242 -6.22 20.15 -7.19
C ASN A 242 -5.18 19.01 -7.12
N GLY A 243 -4.18 19.11 -6.23
CA GLY A 243 -3.23 18.03 -5.95
C GLY A 243 -2.18 17.74 -7.03
N HIS A 244 -2.16 18.52 -8.11
CA HIS A 244 -1.22 18.32 -9.23
C HIS A 244 -0.64 19.61 -9.82
N THR A 245 -1.29 20.76 -9.62
CA THR A 245 -0.75 22.07 -10.02
C THR A 245 0.26 22.55 -8.99
N ASN A 246 1.47 22.85 -9.47
CA ASN A 246 2.53 23.44 -8.64
C ASN A 246 2.70 24.92 -8.98
N THR A 247 3.20 25.72 -8.03
CA THR A 247 3.66 27.09 -8.30
C THR A 247 5.16 27.11 -8.56
N THR A 248 5.66 28.02 -9.40
CA THR A 248 7.10 28.16 -9.66
C THR A 248 7.88 28.40 -8.37
N GLY A 249 7.40 29.31 -7.52
CA GLY A 249 7.98 29.57 -6.19
C GLY A 249 7.96 28.33 -5.29
N GLY A 250 6.87 27.58 -5.25
CA GLY A 250 6.77 26.34 -4.48
C GLY A 250 7.74 25.26 -4.94
N ILE A 251 8.02 25.16 -6.25
CA ILE A 251 9.04 24.24 -6.80
C ILE A 251 10.43 24.61 -6.29
N ILE A 252 10.80 25.90 -6.38
CA ILE A 252 12.11 26.39 -5.94
C ILE A 252 12.28 26.20 -4.43
N ALA A 253 11.31 26.66 -3.64
CA ALA A 253 11.32 26.49 -2.19
C ALA A 253 11.36 25.02 -1.79
N GLY A 254 10.57 24.17 -2.44
CA GLY A 254 10.56 22.73 -2.21
C GLY A 254 11.91 22.07 -2.50
N TRP A 255 12.65 22.53 -3.52
CA TRP A 255 14.00 22.03 -3.81
C TRP A 255 15.02 22.47 -2.75
N LEU A 256 14.99 23.75 -2.36
CA LEU A 256 15.88 24.31 -1.33
C LEU A 256 15.66 23.68 0.05
N LEU A 257 14.39 23.45 0.44
CA LEU A 257 14.04 22.93 1.77
C LEU A 257 14.15 21.40 1.88
N LYS A 258 14.12 20.67 0.76
CA LYS A 258 14.18 19.20 0.74
C LYS A 258 15.31 18.59 1.59
N PRO A 259 16.58 19.03 1.51
CA PRO A 259 17.65 18.45 2.34
C PRO A 259 17.38 18.62 3.85
N PHE A 260 16.85 19.77 4.27
CA PHE A 260 16.53 20.04 5.68
C PHE A 260 15.33 19.23 6.16
N ILE A 261 14.27 19.12 5.34
CA ILE A 261 13.12 18.26 5.62
C ILE A 261 13.58 16.81 5.76
N LYS A 262 14.39 16.32 4.82
CA LYS A 262 14.93 14.97 4.85
C LYS A 262 15.76 14.73 6.11
N LEU A 263 16.61 15.69 6.48
CA LEU A 263 17.41 15.63 7.69
C LEU A 263 16.52 15.52 8.93
N GLY A 264 15.56 16.44 9.10
CA GLY A 264 14.64 16.46 10.25
C GLY A 264 13.84 15.18 10.38
N VAL A 265 13.19 14.73 9.29
CA VAL A 265 12.38 13.49 9.29
C VAL A 265 13.26 12.24 9.52
N SER A 266 14.52 12.25 9.05
CA SER A 266 15.46 11.16 9.32
C SER A 266 15.94 11.13 10.76
N LEU A 267 16.18 12.31 11.37
CA LEU A 267 16.61 12.45 12.76
C LEU A 267 15.58 11.86 13.73
N VAL A 268 14.29 12.09 13.47
CA VAL A 268 13.19 11.51 14.26
C VAL A 268 12.76 10.12 13.78
N LYS A 269 13.55 9.44 12.95
CA LYS A 269 13.32 8.07 12.44
C LYS A 269 11.95 7.82 11.79
N TRP A 270 11.30 8.86 11.27
CA TRP A 270 10.00 8.75 10.59
C TRP A 270 10.11 8.56 9.07
N GLU A 271 11.29 8.77 8.47
CA GLU A 271 11.42 8.74 7.00
C GLU A 271 11.05 7.39 6.39
N MET A 272 9.84 7.31 5.83
CA MET A 272 9.28 6.12 5.21
C MET A 272 9.51 6.16 3.70
N ASN A 273 10.38 5.30 3.17
CA ASN A 273 10.64 5.20 1.72
C ASN A 273 9.72 4.16 1.07
N ALA A 274 8.41 4.43 1.09
CA ALA A 274 7.37 3.54 0.61
C ALA A 274 7.52 3.19 -0.88
N GLY A 275 7.81 4.18 -1.73
CA GLY A 275 7.97 3.98 -3.17
C GLY A 275 9.15 3.06 -3.53
N SER A 276 10.30 3.26 -2.88
CA SER A 276 11.46 2.37 -3.04
C SER A 276 11.16 0.96 -2.54
N ALA A 277 10.44 0.82 -1.42
CA ALA A 277 10.06 -0.48 -0.91
C ALA A 277 9.11 -1.22 -1.86
N PHE A 278 8.09 -0.51 -2.36
CA PHE A 278 7.17 -1.03 -3.37
C PHE A 278 7.91 -1.40 -4.66
N ASN A 279 8.90 -0.61 -5.09
CA ASN A 279 9.70 -0.88 -6.29
C ASN A 279 10.60 -2.12 -6.17
N SER A 280 11.01 -2.48 -4.96
CA SER A 280 11.84 -3.68 -4.74
C SER A 280 11.07 -5.00 -4.76
N ILE A 281 9.73 -4.95 -4.77
CA ILE A 281 8.88 -6.14 -4.82
C ILE A 281 8.70 -6.54 -6.31
N PRO A 282 8.79 -7.82 -6.68
CA PRO A 282 8.57 -8.24 -8.06
C PRO A 282 7.17 -7.87 -8.56
N GLU A 283 7.05 -7.50 -9.82
CA GLU A 283 5.80 -6.98 -10.40
C GLU A 283 4.60 -7.94 -10.26
N ALA A 284 4.83 -9.25 -10.34
CA ALA A 284 3.77 -10.25 -10.18
C ALA A 284 3.01 -10.10 -8.84
N TYR A 285 3.72 -9.72 -7.77
CA TYR A 285 3.21 -9.64 -6.39
C TYR A 285 2.71 -8.25 -6.01
N ARG A 286 2.73 -7.27 -6.92
CA ARG A 286 2.36 -5.89 -6.58
C ARG A 286 1.45 -5.23 -7.60
N ASP A 287 0.50 -4.46 -7.12
CA ASP A 287 -0.22 -3.50 -7.96
C ASP A 287 -0.59 -2.25 -7.18
N TYR A 288 -1.01 -1.21 -7.90
CA TYR A 288 -1.33 0.06 -7.27
C TYR A 288 -2.31 0.91 -8.07
N ILE A 289 -2.94 1.84 -7.36
CA ILE A 289 -3.83 2.85 -7.95
C ILE A 289 -3.51 4.25 -7.41
N VAL A 290 -3.72 5.25 -8.24
CA VAL A 290 -3.69 6.68 -7.89
C VAL A 290 -4.88 7.39 -8.50
N VAL A 291 -5.32 8.51 -7.91
CA VAL A 291 -6.38 9.34 -8.49
C VAL A 291 -5.78 10.49 -9.26
N ARG A 292 -5.97 10.49 -10.58
CA ARG A 292 -5.39 11.46 -11.52
C ARG A 292 -6.29 11.66 -12.73
N THR A 293 -6.87 12.85 -12.85
CA THR A 293 -7.70 13.22 -13.99
C THR A 293 -6.89 13.38 -15.27
N ARG A 294 -7.57 13.16 -16.40
CA ARG A 294 -7.05 13.37 -17.76
C ARG A 294 -6.50 14.79 -17.92
N LYS A 295 -5.43 14.93 -18.72
CA LYS A 295 -4.72 16.20 -18.88
C LYS A 295 -5.65 17.34 -19.33
N ASN A 296 -6.61 17.06 -20.21
CA ASN A 296 -7.57 18.02 -20.74
C ASN A 296 -8.63 18.45 -19.71
N SER A 297 -8.94 17.63 -18.70
CA SER A 297 -9.99 17.90 -17.71
C SER A 297 -9.44 18.26 -16.32
N ARG A 298 -8.14 18.55 -16.23
CA ARG A 298 -7.44 18.80 -14.95
C ARG A 298 -7.84 20.08 -14.25
N HIS A 299 -8.29 21.07 -15.00
CA HIS A 299 -8.68 22.37 -14.45
C HIS A 299 -9.93 22.28 -13.57
N ASP A 300 -10.83 21.33 -13.86
CA ASP A 300 -12.11 21.16 -13.15
C ASP A 300 -12.09 20.04 -12.08
N SER A 301 -10.95 19.37 -11.91
CA SER A 301 -10.84 18.18 -11.06
C SER A 301 -10.05 18.45 -9.78
N ARG A 302 -10.58 17.96 -8.67
CA ARG A 302 -9.79 17.73 -7.46
C ARG A 302 -9.28 16.29 -7.53
N ASP A 303 -8.02 16.11 -7.98
CA ASP A 303 -7.37 14.81 -7.93
C ASP A 303 -7.15 14.40 -6.45
N ASP A 304 -6.17 13.55 -6.17
CA ASP A 304 -5.67 13.37 -4.81
C ASP A 304 -4.92 14.64 -4.34
N ILE A 305 -5.59 15.48 -3.53
CA ILE A 305 -5.01 16.68 -2.91
C ILE A 305 -4.17 16.36 -1.66
N THR A 306 -4.41 15.19 -1.06
CA THR A 306 -3.69 14.73 0.13
C THR A 306 -2.32 14.19 -0.26
N ILE A 307 -2.22 13.37 -1.30
CA ILE A 307 -0.97 12.86 -1.85
C ILE A 307 -0.70 13.54 -3.20
N PRO A 308 0.14 14.60 -3.21
CA PRO A 308 0.45 15.33 -4.43
C PRO A 308 1.06 14.44 -5.51
N HIS A 309 0.86 14.75 -6.78
CA HIS A 309 1.44 13.95 -7.88
C HIS A 309 2.94 13.71 -7.71
N TYR A 310 3.71 14.77 -7.39
CA TYR A 310 5.15 14.67 -7.13
C TYR A 310 5.53 13.63 -6.07
N ALA A 311 4.73 13.57 -5.02
CA ALA A 311 4.96 12.71 -3.87
C ALA A 311 4.41 11.31 -4.06
N SER A 312 3.61 11.03 -5.09
CA SER A 312 2.94 9.73 -5.24
C SER A 312 3.91 8.61 -5.62
N ILE A 313 3.57 7.37 -5.25
CA ILE A 313 4.26 6.18 -5.75
C ILE A 313 4.21 6.09 -7.29
N HIS A 314 3.17 6.65 -7.91
CA HIS A 314 3.09 6.72 -9.36
C HIS A 314 4.25 7.56 -9.93
N ASN A 315 4.62 8.68 -9.30
CA ASN A 315 5.75 9.45 -9.79
C ASN A 315 7.09 8.71 -9.60
N GLU A 316 7.27 8.00 -8.49
CA GLU A 316 8.45 7.15 -8.23
C GLU A 316 8.66 6.10 -9.33
N LEU A 317 7.59 5.41 -9.74
CA LEU A 317 7.65 4.33 -10.73
C LEU A 317 7.72 4.85 -12.19
N SER A 318 7.95 6.15 -12.40
CA SER A 318 7.91 6.75 -13.73
C SER A 318 8.99 6.22 -14.67
N ALA A 319 10.21 5.99 -14.16
CA ALA A 319 11.30 5.40 -14.94
C ALA A 319 10.96 3.97 -15.39
N GLU A 320 10.48 3.13 -14.47
CA GLU A 320 10.05 1.75 -14.77
C GLU A 320 8.95 1.74 -15.84
N ARG A 321 7.92 2.57 -15.70
CA ARG A 321 6.83 2.65 -16.69
C ARG A 321 7.30 3.13 -18.05
N ARG A 322 8.19 4.13 -18.09
CA ARG A 322 8.77 4.63 -19.36
C ARG A 322 9.58 3.53 -20.05
N LYS A 323 10.36 2.74 -19.30
CA LYS A 323 11.12 1.61 -19.83
C LYS A 323 10.20 0.55 -20.44
N LYS A 324 9.13 0.13 -19.74
CA LYS A 324 8.15 -0.83 -20.28
C LYS A 324 7.45 -0.33 -21.52
N LYS A 325 7.03 0.93 -21.50
CA LYS A 325 6.41 1.57 -22.65
C LYS A 325 7.35 1.59 -23.86
N ALA A 326 8.62 1.94 -23.66
CA ALA A 326 9.62 1.94 -24.72
C ALA A 326 9.90 0.53 -25.28
N ALA A 327 9.87 -0.51 -24.44
CA ALA A 327 9.98 -1.90 -24.90
C ALA A 327 8.81 -2.29 -25.81
N LEU A 328 7.57 -2.00 -25.38
CA LEU A 328 6.38 -2.23 -26.20
C LEU A 328 6.39 -1.42 -27.49
N ASP A 329 6.81 -0.14 -27.43
CA ASP A 329 6.95 0.71 -28.62
C ASP A 329 7.95 0.09 -29.62
N LYS A 330 9.05 -0.52 -29.15
CA LYS A 330 10.01 -1.23 -30.00
C LYS A 330 9.42 -2.49 -30.64
N GLU A 331 8.66 -3.28 -29.89
CA GLU A 331 8.00 -4.49 -30.40
C GLU A 331 6.91 -4.15 -31.44
N ILE A 332 6.09 -3.13 -31.16
CA ILE A 332 5.08 -2.62 -32.10
C ILE A 332 5.74 -2.16 -33.40
N ASN A 333 6.81 -1.37 -33.32
CA ASN A 333 7.55 -0.91 -34.50
C ASN A 333 8.17 -2.08 -35.29
N THR A 334 8.52 -3.17 -34.61
CA THR A 334 9.05 -4.38 -35.28
C THR A 334 7.94 -5.10 -36.04
N LEU A 335 6.77 -5.27 -35.41
CA LEU A 335 5.59 -5.84 -36.07
C LEU A 335 5.13 -4.98 -37.25
N ASP A 336 5.19 -3.66 -37.15
CA ASP A 336 4.84 -2.76 -38.26
C ASP A 336 5.71 -3.00 -39.50
N LYS A 337 7.02 -3.17 -39.32
CA LYS A 337 7.93 -3.51 -40.42
C LYS A 337 7.60 -4.88 -41.03
N LEU A 338 7.33 -5.87 -40.19
CA LEU A 338 6.97 -7.22 -40.64
C LEU A 338 5.63 -7.25 -41.39
N ILE A 339 4.63 -6.45 -40.96
CA ILE A 339 3.34 -6.34 -41.65
C ILE A 339 3.51 -5.68 -43.02
N GLN A 340 4.39 -4.68 -43.12
CA GLN A 340 4.68 -4.01 -44.39
C GLN A 340 5.42 -4.92 -45.38
N SER A 341 6.36 -5.76 -44.91
CA SER A 341 7.18 -6.62 -45.76
C SER A 341 6.68 -8.06 -45.90
N GLY A 342 5.66 -8.48 -45.14
CA GLY A 342 5.26 -9.87 -44.99
C GLY A 342 4.23 -10.40 -46.00
N ASP A 343 4.22 -11.73 -46.15
CA ASP A 343 3.22 -12.50 -46.91
C ASP A 343 1.80 -12.17 -46.42
N PRO A 344 0.83 -11.90 -47.33
CA PRO A 344 -0.60 -11.73 -47.00
C PRO A 344 -1.16 -12.73 -46.00
N LEU A 345 -0.74 -14.01 -46.05
CA LEU A 345 -1.26 -15.07 -45.18
C LEU A 345 -0.87 -14.88 -43.69
N ALA A 346 0.28 -14.26 -43.42
CA ALA A 346 0.77 -14.00 -42.07
C ALA A 346 0.26 -12.67 -41.47
N LYS A 347 -0.28 -11.76 -42.30
CA LYS A 347 -0.67 -10.40 -41.88
C LYS A 347 -1.72 -10.39 -40.78
N HIS A 348 -2.70 -11.29 -40.83
CA HIS A 348 -3.77 -11.35 -39.83
C HIS A 348 -3.24 -11.66 -38.42
N GLN A 349 -2.33 -12.63 -38.30
CA GLN A 349 -1.74 -12.99 -37.00
C GLN A 349 -0.86 -11.86 -36.45
N LEU A 350 -0.09 -11.20 -37.31
CA LEU A 350 0.75 -10.06 -36.93
C LEU A 350 -0.09 -8.85 -36.48
N LEU A 351 -1.22 -8.58 -37.14
CA LEU A 351 -2.16 -7.52 -36.74
C LEU A 351 -2.76 -7.81 -35.36
N SER A 352 -3.21 -9.04 -35.11
CA SER A 352 -3.73 -9.44 -33.79
C SER A 352 -2.67 -9.32 -32.70
N ALA A 353 -1.43 -9.72 -32.97
CA ALA A 353 -0.32 -9.54 -32.03
C ALA A 353 -0.04 -8.05 -31.74
N LYS A 354 -0.06 -7.20 -32.78
CA LYS A 354 0.12 -5.75 -32.65
C LYS A 354 -0.98 -5.13 -31.80
N GLU A 355 -2.23 -5.50 -32.02
CA GLU A 355 -3.36 -5.01 -31.22
C GLU A 355 -3.19 -5.35 -29.74
N LYS A 356 -2.76 -6.57 -29.41
CA LYS A 356 -2.46 -6.97 -28.03
C LYS A 356 -1.35 -6.12 -27.40
N LEU A 357 -0.30 -5.78 -28.15
CA LEU A 357 0.78 -4.92 -27.66
C LEU A 357 0.31 -3.46 -27.46
N ILE A 358 -0.51 -2.94 -28.37
CA ILE A 358 -1.12 -1.61 -28.25
C ILE A 358 -2.02 -1.57 -27.01
N GLU A 359 -2.82 -2.59 -26.79
CA GLU A 359 -3.66 -2.71 -25.61
C GLU A 359 -2.82 -2.75 -24.33
N ALA A 360 -1.79 -3.61 -24.27
CA ALA A 360 -0.88 -3.69 -23.14
C ALA A 360 -0.21 -2.33 -22.84
N ARG A 361 0.16 -1.59 -23.88
CA ARG A 361 0.75 -0.26 -23.77
C ARG A 361 -0.24 0.76 -23.21
N GLU A 362 -1.49 0.75 -23.65
CA GLU A 362 -2.51 1.64 -23.10
C GLU A 362 -2.85 1.28 -21.65
N ARG A 363 -2.90 -0.01 -21.28
CA ARG A 363 -3.07 -0.47 -19.89
C ARG A 363 -2.04 0.14 -18.94
N ILE A 364 -0.76 0.24 -19.36
CA ILE A 364 0.30 0.92 -18.55
C ILE A 364 -0.03 2.40 -18.29
N LYS A 365 -0.70 3.06 -19.23
CA LYS A 365 -1.01 4.50 -19.19
C LYS A 365 -2.29 4.82 -18.43
N SER A 366 -3.32 3.97 -18.53
CA SER A 366 -4.67 4.24 -18.03
C SER A 366 -5.04 3.51 -16.75
N ASP A 367 -4.69 2.23 -16.61
CA ASP A 367 -5.48 1.35 -15.73
C ASP A 367 -5.31 1.67 -14.25
N ARG A 368 -4.14 2.19 -13.89
CA ARG A 368 -3.76 2.56 -12.52
C ARG A 368 -4.12 4.00 -12.15
N LYS A 369 -4.68 4.75 -13.10
CA LYS A 369 -5.16 6.13 -12.88
C LYS A 369 -6.67 6.09 -12.79
N MET A 370 -7.14 6.25 -11.57
CA MET A 370 -8.55 6.41 -11.25
C MET A 370 -8.93 7.88 -11.38
N GLU A 371 -10.20 8.13 -11.67
CA GLU A 371 -10.82 9.44 -11.81
C GLU A 371 -11.99 9.46 -10.80
N ALA A 372 -12.10 10.56 -10.05
CA ALA A 372 -13.21 10.81 -9.15
C ALA A 372 -14.22 11.73 -9.85
N ALA A 373 -15.44 11.81 -9.32
CA ALA A 373 -16.39 12.81 -9.78
C ALA A 373 -15.81 14.24 -9.59
N PRO A 374 -16.20 15.21 -10.44
CA PRO A 374 -15.73 16.59 -10.32
C PRO A 374 -15.89 17.13 -8.89
N GLN A 375 -14.96 17.98 -8.45
CA GLN A 375 -14.93 18.62 -7.12
C GLN A 375 -14.80 17.69 -5.90
N GLN A 376 -14.81 16.36 -6.05
CA GLN A 376 -14.54 15.44 -4.94
C GLN A 376 -13.04 15.30 -4.71
N ASN A 377 -12.59 15.28 -3.45
CA ASN A 377 -11.21 14.91 -3.15
C ASN A 377 -11.01 13.41 -3.41
N GLY A 378 -10.31 13.09 -4.50
CA GLY A 378 -10.00 11.72 -4.89
C GLY A 378 -9.32 10.88 -3.82
N HIS A 379 -8.68 11.49 -2.81
CA HIS A 379 -8.06 10.75 -1.71
C HIS A 379 -9.07 10.00 -0.84
N VAL A 380 -10.22 10.62 -0.57
CA VAL A 380 -11.26 10.10 0.34
C VAL A 380 -12.45 9.50 -0.40
N THR A 381 -12.52 9.66 -1.73
CA THR A 381 -13.56 9.04 -2.55
C THR A 381 -13.57 7.51 -2.36
N PRO A 382 -14.75 6.89 -2.13
CA PRO A 382 -14.86 5.43 -2.03
C PRO A 382 -14.37 4.71 -3.29
N TRP A 383 -13.87 3.49 -3.14
CA TRP A 383 -13.31 2.73 -4.29
C TRP A 383 -14.34 2.32 -5.34
N ALA A 384 -15.63 2.32 -5.00
CA ALA A 384 -16.71 2.07 -5.96
C ALA A 384 -16.90 3.26 -6.92
N ASP A 385 -16.64 4.47 -6.45
CA ASP A 385 -16.91 5.72 -7.17
C ASP A 385 -15.67 6.22 -7.93
N LEU A 386 -14.55 5.52 -7.76
CA LEU A 386 -13.33 5.73 -8.50
C LEU A 386 -13.31 4.81 -9.72
N THR A 387 -13.26 5.37 -10.93
CA THR A 387 -13.19 4.60 -12.17
C THR A 387 -11.93 4.94 -12.96
N ASN A 388 -11.30 3.94 -13.57
CA ASN A 388 -10.23 4.21 -14.52
C ASN A 388 -10.81 4.55 -15.90
N ARG A 389 -9.91 4.81 -16.87
CA ARG A 389 -10.33 5.25 -18.21
C ARG A 389 -10.98 4.16 -19.06
N SER A 390 -10.89 2.90 -18.66
CA SER A 390 -11.62 1.78 -19.25
C SER A 390 -12.94 1.51 -18.53
N GLY A 391 -13.38 2.39 -17.62
CA GLY A 391 -14.65 2.27 -16.90
C GLY A 391 -14.61 1.30 -15.72
N LYS A 392 -13.44 0.73 -15.40
CA LYS A 392 -13.29 -0.23 -14.31
C LYS A 392 -13.16 0.50 -12.99
N SER A 393 -13.98 0.11 -12.00
CA SER A 393 -13.87 0.68 -10.65
C SER A 393 -12.56 0.28 -9.97
N ALA A 394 -12.09 1.09 -9.02
CA ALA A 394 -10.93 0.75 -8.19
C ALA A 394 -11.15 -0.55 -7.40
N ARG A 395 -12.39 -0.80 -6.96
CA ARG A 395 -12.78 -2.07 -6.33
C ARG A 395 -12.61 -3.26 -7.29
N THR A 396 -13.11 -3.15 -8.52
CA THR A 396 -12.96 -4.21 -9.53
C THR A 396 -11.50 -4.46 -9.83
N PHE A 397 -10.71 -3.39 -10.02
CA PHE A 397 -9.27 -3.48 -10.28
C PHE A 397 -8.51 -4.22 -9.17
N PHE A 398 -8.82 -3.94 -7.90
CA PHE A 398 -8.25 -4.69 -6.77
C PHE A 398 -8.66 -6.16 -6.76
N ARG A 399 -9.93 -6.46 -7.02
CA ARG A 399 -10.41 -7.85 -7.03
C ARG A 399 -9.75 -8.67 -8.13
N GLU A 400 -9.54 -8.08 -9.30
CA GLU A 400 -8.78 -8.72 -10.38
C GLU A 400 -7.33 -8.98 -9.98
N PHE A 401 -6.68 -8.04 -9.28
CA PHE A 401 -5.34 -8.28 -8.73
C PHE A 401 -5.32 -9.50 -7.77
N VAL A 402 -6.29 -9.60 -6.85
CA VAL A 402 -6.35 -10.75 -5.92
C VAL A 402 -6.65 -12.06 -6.65
N LYS A 403 -7.50 -12.04 -7.68
CA LYS A 403 -7.77 -13.24 -8.52
C LYS A 403 -6.53 -13.66 -9.30
N ARG A 404 -5.90 -12.73 -10.01
CA ARG A 404 -4.66 -12.96 -10.78
C ARG A 404 -3.56 -13.56 -9.89
N THR A 405 -3.33 -12.97 -8.73
CA THR A 405 -2.31 -13.47 -7.78
C THR A 405 -2.66 -14.86 -7.22
N ALA A 406 -3.96 -15.15 -7.04
CA ALA A 406 -4.41 -16.49 -6.68
C ALA A 406 -4.21 -17.53 -7.79
N GLU A 407 -4.31 -17.12 -9.06
CA GLU A 407 -4.09 -17.99 -10.22
C GLU A 407 -2.59 -18.23 -10.46
N ASP A 408 -1.79 -17.15 -10.44
CA ASP A 408 -0.39 -17.18 -10.88
C ASP A 408 0.55 -17.85 -9.89
N HIS A 409 0.31 -17.71 -8.57
CA HIS A 409 1.31 -18.10 -7.58
C HIS A 409 0.76 -18.54 -6.22
N ALA A 410 -0.55 -18.56 -5.98
CA ALA A 410 -1.07 -19.08 -4.71
C ALA A 410 -0.84 -20.59 -4.59
N VAL A 411 -0.68 -21.04 -3.34
CA VAL A 411 -0.65 -22.47 -3.04
C VAL A 411 -2.08 -22.98 -3.06
N GLN A 412 -2.38 -23.83 -4.05
CA GLN A 412 -3.72 -24.40 -4.29
C GLN A 412 -3.78 -25.88 -3.88
N ILE A 413 -4.99 -26.36 -3.59
CA ILE A 413 -5.26 -27.79 -3.44
C ILE A 413 -5.12 -28.39 -4.84
N ALA A 414 -4.25 -29.38 -5.02
CA ALA A 414 -4.15 -30.09 -6.29
C ALA A 414 -5.54 -30.65 -6.65
N PRO A 415 -6.01 -30.51 -7.91
CA PRO A 415 -7.24 -31.16 -8.31
C PRO A 415 -7.06 -32.66 -8.09
N ASN A 416 -7.96 -33.27 -7.31
CA ASN A 416 -8.02 -34.72 -7.20
C ASN A 416 -8.32 -35.24 -8.62
N HIS A 417 -7.36 -35.91 -9.23
CA HIS A 417 -7.52 -36.60 -10.52
C HIS A 417 -8.27 -37.91 -10.35
#